data_AF-A0A958C8J5-F1
#
_entry.id   AF-A0A958C8J5-F1
#
_cell.length_a   1.000
_cell.length_b   1.000
_cell.length_c   1.000
_cell.angle_alpha   90.00
_cell.angle_beta   90.00
_cell.angle_gamma   90.00
#
_symmetry.space_group_name_H-M   'P 1'
#
loop_
_entity.id
_entity.type
_entity.pdbx_description
1 polymer ?
#
loop_
_entity_poly.entity_id
_entity_poly.type
_entity_poly.pdbx_seq_one_letter_code
_entity_poly.pdbx_strand_id
1 'polypeptide(L)'
;FYWDDDLFGYMRAPSKKAAAVEKRSADASRASETPTTDTVTRVSPFRVSTLVSIAPVNLTEDFGTMSRHEGDPVPHEHQFYRTTLKGLFSLDLGACGTFSYRRKTGYRNLDDERIEQAKREGLEHRDEEKSYRLAAAERIQRISTLFDGLAQLEGGAKQALHYTDVAPAVTIMAVTKGGNHIFGHVIGATGRGLPEIKIDALQEALTVFKDEILSDVYVGWVKGYLDDERSKLEAFAQTVEGSCVRISHPREAFRAVAEALRKEENLSWLD
;
A
#
# COMPACT_ATOMS: atom_id res chain seq x y z
N PHE A 1 3.03 11.27 17.54
CA PHE A 1 3.48 10.30 16.49
C PHE A 1 3.03 10.70 15.08
N TYR A 2 3.92 10.76 14.08
CA TYR A 2 3.54 11.12 12.69
C TYR A 2 2.77 9.99 11.99
N TRP A 3 1.92 10.35 11.03
CA TRP A 3 1.10 9.40 10.27
C TRP A 3 1.94 8.64 9.23
N ASP A 4 2.85 9.33 8.54
CA ASP A 4 3.73 8.72 7.55
C ASP A 4 4.69 7.72 8.20
N ASP A 5 5.34 8.11 9.30
CA ASP A 5 6.21 7.22 10.10
C ASP A 5 5.44 5.97 10.56
N ASP A 6 4.14 6.10 10.86
CA ASP A 6 3.29 5.00 11.28
C ASP A 6 2.99 4.02 10.14
N LEU A 7 2.44 4.51 9.03
CA LEU A 7 1.93 3.68 7.94
C LEU A 7 2.99 3.25 6.92
N PHE A 8 4.05 4.05 6.73
CA PHE A 8 5.13 3.82 5.77
C PHE A 8 6.46 3.43 6.43
N GLY A 9 6.51 3.44 7.77
CA GLY A 9 7.70 3.12 8.54
C GLY A 9 8.76 4.22 8.49
N TYR A 10 9.87 3.98 9.18
CA TYR A 10 11.01 4.90 9.22
C TYR A 10 12.29 4.19 9.62
N MET A 11 13.41 4.82 9.31
CA MET A 11 14.71 4.49 9.89
C MET A 11 15.42 5.80 10.24
N ARG A 12 15.80 5.96 11.51
CA ARG A 12 16.63 7.09 11.97
C ARG A 12 17.85 6.52 12.66
N ALA A 13 19.03 6.82 12.09
CA ALA A 13 20.31 6.44 12.66
C ALA A 13 21.08 7.72 13.04
N PRO A 14 21.49 7.88 14.32
CA PRO A 14 22.31 9.01 14.72
C PRO A 14 23.73 8.89 14.13
N SER A 15 24.31 10.03 13.75
CA SER A 15 25.71 10.08 13.33
C SER A 15 26.61 9.96 14.55
N LYS A 16 27.64 9.10 14.47
CA LYS A 16 28.66 8.96 15.52
C LYS A 16 29.81 9.97 15.38
N LYS A 17 29.83 10.79 14.32
CA LYS A 17 30.90 11.79 14.09
C LYS A 17 30.59 13.08 14.86
N ALA A 18 31.48 13.50 15.75
CA ALA A 18 31.30 14.70 16.59
C ALA A 18 30.93 15.95 15.78
N ALA A 19 31.63 16.24 14.68
CA ALA A 19 31.34 17.38 13.81
C ALA A 19 29.92 17.34 13.20
N ALA A 20 29.38 16.15 12.94
CA ALA A 20 28.02 15.99 12.42
C ALA A 20 26.96 16.17 13.51
N VAL A 21 27.28 15.79 14.76
CA VAL A 21 26.42 16.04 15.92
C VAL A 21 26.35 17.54 16.19
N GLU A 22 27.49 18.22 16.24
CA GLU A 22 27.58 19.67 16.47
C GLU A 22 26.84 20.48 15.39
N LYS A 23 27.07 20.13 14.11
CA LYS A 23 26.35 20.76 12.99
C LYS A 23 24.83 20.55 13.07
N ARG A 24 24.38 19.38 13.56
CA ARG A 24 22.95 19.09 13.73
C ARG A 24 22.35 19.88 14.89
N SER A 25 23.06 20.00 16.00
CA SER A 25 22.62 20.80 17.16
C SER A 25 22.59 22.30 16.88
N ALA A 26 23.46 22.79 15.98
CA ALA A 26 23.51 24.19 15.57
C ALA A 26 22.45 24.56 14.50
N ASP A 27 21.76 23.58 13.92
CA ASP A 27 20.75 23.80 12.88
C ASP A 27 19.39 24.10 13.52
N ALA A 28 19.04 25.39 13.58
CA ALA A 28 17.78 25.86 14.16
C ALA A 28 16.53 25.29 13.46
N SER A 29 16.63 24.87 12.19
CA SER A 29 15.50 24.24 11.48
C SER A 29 15.13 22.87 12.04
N ARG A 30 16.01 22.27 12.86
CA ARG A 30 15.88 20.92 13.42
C ARG A 30 15.59 20.91 14.91
N ALA A 31 15.39 22.08 15.51
CA ALA A 31 15.17 22.21 16.95
C ALA A 31 13.92 21.48 17.45
N SER A 32 12.93 21.26 16.58
CA SER A 32 11.71 20.51 16.88
C SER A 32 11.83 19.00 16.64
N GLU A 33 12.97 18.49 16.18
CA GLU A 33 13.17 17.06 15.99
C GLU A 33 13.29 16.36 17.35
N THR A 34 12.57 15.25 17.53
CA THR A 34 12.82 14.35 18.65
C THR A 34 14.28 13.86 18.58
N PRO A 35 15.07 14.06 19.65
CA PRO A 35 16.41 13.51 19.69
C PRO A 35 16.40 11.99 19.50
N THR A 36 17.56 11.46 19.11
CA THR A 36 17.69 10.06 18.73
C THR A 36 19.06 9.61 19.18
N THR A 37 19.10 8.85 20.28
CA THR A 37 20.35 8.38 20.90
C THR A 37 20.84 7.08 20.28
N ASP A 38 19.91 6.24 19.83
CA ASP A 38 20.15 4.96 19.18
C ASP A 38 19.45 4.88 17.82
N THR A 39 19.88 3.94 16.97
CA THR A 39 19.15 3.66 15.74
C THR A 39 17.75 3.14 16.06
N VAL A 40 16.73 3.83 15.53
CA VAL A 40 15.33 3.41 15.57
C VAL A 40 14.87 3.06 14.17
N THR A 41 14.15 1.94 14.07
CA THR A 41 13.65 1.41 12.79
C THR A 41 12.26 0.84 13.00
N ARG A 42 11.35 1.21 12.11
CA ARG A 42 10.01 0.65 11.98
C ARG A 42 9.83 0.16 10.55
N VAL A 43 9.51 -1.11 10.40
CA VAL A 43 9.11 -1.67 9.10
C VAL A 43 7.71 -1.15 8.76
N SER A 44 7.53 -0.77 7.50
CA SER A 44 6.25 -0.28 6.97
C SER A 44 5.12 -1.29 7.17
N PRO A 45 4.02 -0.93 7.86
CA PRO A 45 2.80 -1.71 7.85
C PRO A 45 2.17 -1.81 6.46
N PHE A 46 2.24 -0.75 5.66
CA PHE A 46 1.79 -0.75 4.27
C PHE A 46 2.90 -1.28 3.36
N ARG A 47 2.64 -2.40 2.69
CA ARG A 47 3.62 -3.09 1.83
C ARG A 47 3.07 -3.12 0.42
N VAL A 48 3.92 -2.84 -0.56
CA VAL A 48 3.58 -2.94 -1.98
C VAL A 48 4.68 -3.76 -2.65
N SER A 49 4.29 -4.74 -3.46
CA SER A 49 5.25 -5.50 -4.25
C SER A 49 5.75 -4.67 -5.42
N THR A 50 6.86 -5.10 -6.01
CA THR A 50 7.22 -4.64 -7.35
C THR A 50 6.05 -4.92 -8.32
N LEU A 51 5.67 -3.92 -9.10
CA LEU A 51 4.74 -4.08 -10.19
C LEU A 51 5.46 -4.79 -11.34
N VAL A 52 4.99 -5.99 -11.71
CA VAL A 52 5.59 -6.81 -12.76
C VAL A 52 4.60 -6.97 -13.91
N SER A 53 5.11 -7.08 -15.14
CA SER A 53 4.25 -7.35 -16.28
C SER A 53 3.55 -8.70 -16.12
N ILE A 54 2.25 -8.74 -16.43
CA ILE A 54 1.46 -9.97 -16.30
C ILE A 54 1.79 -11.02 -17.36
N ALA A 55 2.37 -10.59 -18.48
CA ALA A 55 2.84 -11.41 -19.59
C ALA A 55 4.16 -10.84 -20.15
N PRO A 56 4.95 -11.61 -20.92
CA PRO A 56 6.14 -11.08 -21.59
C PRO A 56 5.84 -9.86 -22.46
N VAL A 57 6.75 -8.89 -22.48
CA VAL A 57 6.60 -7.61 -23.21
C VAL A 57 7.79 -7.40 -24.12
N ASN A 58 7.52 -7.02 -25.36
CA ASN A 58 8.55 -6.53 -26.27
C ASN A 58 8.71 -5.02 -26.06
N LEU A 59 9.92 -4.58 -25.74
CA LEU A 59 10.25 -3.17 -25.65
C LEU A 59 10.33 -2.58 -27.06
N THR A 60 9.76 -1.38 -27.25
CA THR A 60 9.86 -0.66 -28.51
C THR A 60 10.84 0.49 -28.37
N GLU A 61 11.74 0.63 -29.33
CA GLU A 61 12.71 1.74 -29.39
C GLU A 61 12.12 2.85 -30.27
N ASP A 62 12.04 4.06 -29.71
CA ASP A 62 11.63 5.28 -30.39
C ASP A 62 12.84 6.18 -30.60
N PHE A 63 13.08 6.58 -31.84
CA PHE A 63 14.12 7.54 -32.17
C PHE A 63 13.52 8.94 -32.28
N GLY A 64 14.08 9.89 -31.53
CA GLY A 64 13.69 11.28 -31.53
C GLY A 64 14.86 12.21 -31.82
N THR A 65 14.56 13.44 -32.28
CA THR A 65 15.54 14.52 -32.33
C THR A 65 15.00 15.74 -31.59
N MET A 66 15.85 16.41 -30.82
CA MET A 66 15.56 17.75 -30.33
C MET A 66 16.17 18.73 -31.32
N SER A 67 15.32 19.35 -32.13
CA SER A 67 15.72 20.32 -33.16
C SER A 67 15.15 21.69 -32.85
N ARG A 68 16.00 22.72 -32.88
CA ARG A 68 15.57 24.13 -32.97
C ARG A 68 15.76 24.62 -34.40
N HIS A 69 15.13 25.73 -34.78
CA HIS A 69 15.34 26.33 -36.10
C HIS A 69 16.79 26.78 -36.36
N GLU A 70 17.61 26.86 -35.31
CA GLU A 70 19.04 27.16 -35.38
C GLU A 70 19.85 26.07 -34.68
N GLY A 71 20.93 25.61 -35.33
CA GLY A 71 21.85 24.59 -34.82
C GLY A 71 21.56 23.16 -35.30
N ASP A 72 22.43 22.23 -34.91
CA ASP A 72 22.31 20.82 -35.28
C ASP A 72 21.28 20.10 -34.41
N PRO A 73 20.43 19.23 -34.99
CA PRO A 73 19.55 18.34 -34.24
C PRO A 73 20.32 17.48 -33.25
N VAL A 74 19.78 17.32 -32.04
CA VAL A 74 20.33 16.40 -31.02
C VAL A 74 19.54 15.08 -31.05
N PRO A 75 20.11 13.97 -31.56
CA PRO A 75 19.45 12.67 -31.56
C PRO A 75 19.35 12.08 -30.16
N HIS A 76 18.27 11.37 -29.89
CA HIS A 76 18.08 10.60 -28.66
C HIS A 76 17.13 9.43 -28.91
N GLU A 77 17.23 8.40 -28.07
CA GLU A 77 16.38 7.20 -28.15
C GLU A 77 15.63 7.00 -26.83
N HIS A 78 14.40 6.55 -26.94
CA HIS A 78 13.56 6.18 -25.81
C HIS A 78 13.05 4.75 -25.98
N GLN A 79 13.21 3.93 -24.95
CA GLN A 79 12.49 2.65 -24.88
C GLN A 79 11.13 2.88 -24.23
N PHE A 80 10.06 2.54 -24.95
CA PHE A 80 8.71 2.55 -24.41
C PHE A 80 8.09 1.15 -24.44
N TYR A 81 7.19 0.91 -23.48
CA TYR A 81 6.43 -0.32 -23.39
C TYR A 81 5.00 -0.01 -22.99
N ARG A 82 4.09 -0.87 -23.41
CA ARG A 82 2.72 -0.90 -22.93
C ARG A 82 2.43 -2.30 -22.43
N THR A 83 2.06 -2.42 -21.16
CA THR A 83 1.67 -3.69 -20.59
C THR A 83 0.72 -3.48 -19.42
N THR A 84 -0.01 -4.53 -19.06
CA THR A 84 -0.70 -4.56 -17.77
C THR A 84 0.28 -4.98 -16.70
N LEU A 85 0.50 -4.08 -15.74
CA LEU A 85 1.30 -4.36 -14.56
C LEU A 85 0.43 -4.96 -13.47
N LYS A 86 0.94 -5.99 -12.81
CA LYS A 86 0.33 -6.66 -11.67
C LYS A 86 1.26 -6.54 -10.48
N GLY A 87 0.69 -6.24 -9.32
CA GLY A 87 1.38 -6.33 -8.04
C GLY A 87 0.41 -6.64 -6.93
N LEU A 88 0.96 -6.76 -5.74
CA LEU A 88 0.25 -7.01 -4.51
C LEU A 88 0.46 -5.82 -3.59
N PHE A 89 -0.52 -5.53 -2.75
CA PHE A 89 -0.30 -4.68 -1.59
C PHE A 89 -0.94 -5.33 -0.37
N SER A 90 -0.45 -4.98 0.81
CA SER A 90 -1.03 -5.38 2.08
C SER A 90 -0.86 -4.29 3.12
N LEU A 91 -1.76 -4.27 4.10
CA LEU A 91 -1.70 -3.36 5.23
C LEU A 91 -1.87 -4.16 6.51
N ASP A 92 -0.86 -4.14 7.36
CA ASP A 92 -0.90 -4.77 8.68
C ASP A 92 -1.68 -3.87 9.67
N LEU A 93 -2.99 -4.12 9.79
CA LEU A 93 -3.89 -3.30 10.62
C LEU A 93 -3.48 -3.32 12.10
N GLY A 94 -3.05 -4.47 12.63
CA GLY A 94 -2.55 -4.61 13.99
C GLY A 94 -1.28 -3.80 14.26
N ALA A 95 -0.39 -3.69 13.27
CA ALA A 95 0.81 -2.86 13.37
C ALA A 95 0.51 -1.35 13.25
N CYS A 96 -0.52 -0.94 12.52
CA CYS A 96 -0.90 0.48 12.37
C CYS A 96 -1.26 1.10 13.73
N GLY A 97 -0.52 2.14 14.12
CA GLY A 97 -0.63 2.80 15.42
C GLY A 97 -0.07 2.01 16.60
N THR A 98 0.62 0.88 16.37
CA THR A 98 1.28 0.08 17.41
C THR A 98 2.79 0.18 17.28
N PHE A 99 3.46 0.71 18.30
CA PHE A 99 4.90 0.99 18.29
C PHE A 99 5.65 0.16 19.34
N SER A 100 6.52 -0.75 18.89
CA SER A 100 7.27 -1.63 19.79
C SER A 100 8.57 -1.00 20.29
N TYR A 101 8.89 -1.20 21.57
CA TYR A 101 10.21 -0.97 22.16
C TYR A 101 11.01 -2.27 22.34
N ARG A 102 10.55 -3.38 21.76
CA ARG A 102 11.26 -4.66 21.80
C ARG A 102 12.63 -4.50 21.13
N ARG A 103 13.68 -4.87 21.86
CA ARG A 103 15.05 -4.87 21.34
C ARG A 103 15.27 -6.08 20.42
N LYS A 104 14.91 -5.91 19.15
CA LYS A 104 15.24 -6.83 18.05
C LYS A 104 16.05 -6.05 17.01
N THR A 105 17.13 -6.63 16.51
CA THR A 105 18.01 -5.97 15.52
C THR A 105 17.20 -5.47 14.34
N GLY A 106 17.22 -4.16 14.09
CA GLY A 106 16.48 -3.52 12.98
C GLY A 106 14.97 -3.34 13.20
N TYR A 107 14.45 -3.56 14.41
CA TYR A 107 13.01 -3.56 14.72
C TYR A 107 12.66 -2.83 16.04
N ARG A 108 13.49 -1.87 16.49
CA ARG A 108 13.18 -1.01 17.64
C ARG A 108 12.49 0.26 17.14
N ASN A 109 11.17 0.36 17.31
CA ASN A 109 10.43 1.55 16.89
C ASN A 109 10.69 2.69 17.90
N LEU A 110 10.57 2.41 19.20
CA LEU A 110 10.70 3.41 20.25
C LEU A 110 12.06 3.31 20.97
N ASP A 111 12.79 4.42 21.00
CA ASP A 111 13.85 4.68 21.97
C ASP A 111 13.28 5.28 23.26
N ASP A 112 14.13 5.50 24.25
CA ASP A 112 13.68 5.89 25.60
C ASP A 112 12.94 7.23 25.58
N GLU A 113 13.36 8.18 24.74
CA GLU A 113 12.67 9.46 24.57
C GLU A 113 11.27 9.28 23.96
N ARG A 114 11.13 8.42 22.94
CA ARG A 114 9.84 8.13 22.31
C ARG A 114 8.92 7.31 23.20
N ILE A 115 9.46 6.50 24.12
CA ILE A 115 8.67 5.84 25.18
C ILE A 115 8.10 6.89 26.13
N GLU A 116 8.90 7.84 26.61
CA GLU A 116 8.39 8.91 27.47
C GLU A 116 7.41 9.82 26.73
N GLN A 117 7.63 10.06 25.43
CA GLN A 117 6.64 10.72 24.58
C GLN A 117 5.33 9.94 24.50
N ALA A 118 5.37 8.62 24.29
CA ALA A 118 4.18 7.77 24.26
C ALA A 118 3.38 7.83 25.56
N LYS A 119 4.06 7.82 26.71
CA LYS A 119 3.43 7.98 28.03
C LYS A 119 2.78 9.35 28.20
N ARG A 120 3.47 10.43 27.79
CA ARG A 120 2.94 11.81 27.85
C ARG A 120 1.73 12.00 26.94
N GLU A 121 1.75 11.39 25.76
CA GLU A 121 0.63 11.40 24.80
C GLU A 121 -0.50 10.42 25.20
N GLY A 122 -0.33 9.63 26.26
CA GLY A 122 -1.38 8.77 26.81
C GLY A 122 -1.68 7.51 25.98
N LEU A 123 -0.69 6.99 25.23
CA LEU A 123 -0.86 5.75 24.47
C LEU A 123 -1.10 4.55 25.39
N GLU A 124 -1.90 3.60 24.93
CA GLU A 124 -2.14 2.32 25.62
C GLU A 124 -0.82 1.55 25.72
N HIS A 125 -0.39 1.23 26.94
CA HIS A 125 0.81 0.42 27.17
C HIS A 125 0.44 -1.07 27.15
N ARG A 126 0.98 -1.81 26.18
CA ARG A 126 0.84 -3.26 26.05
C ARG A 126 2.14 -3.94 26.47
N ASP A 127 2.27 -4.21 27.76
CA ASP A 127 3.54 -4.67 28.34
C ASP A 127 4.00 -6.03 27.79
N GLU A 128 3.07 -6.98 27.63
CA GLU A 128 3.36 -8.32 27.09
C GLU A 128 3.93 -8.26 25.66
N GLU A 129 3.38 -7.36 24.84
CA GLU A 129 3.84 -7.13 23.46
C GLU A 129 5.13 -6.31 23.42
N LYS A 130 5.45 -5.59 24.51
CA LYS A 130 6.46 -4.53 24.58
C LYS A 130 6.18 -3.43 23.56
N SER A 131 4.96 -2.89 23.58
CA SER A 131 4.50 -1.87 22.64
C SER A 131 3.63 -0.80 23.31
N TYR A 132 3.52 0.35 22.63
CA TYR A 132 2.52 1.38 22.91
C TYR A 132 1.59 1.51 21.72
N ARG A 133 0.28 1.60 21.96
CA ARG A 133 -0.75 1.62 20.91
C ARG A 133 -1.59 2.89 21.00
N LEU A 134 -1.87 3.50 19.84
CA LEU A 134 -2.79 4.63 19.71
C LEU A 134 -4.23 4.17 19.98
N ALA A 135 -5.08 5.11 20.39
CA ALA A 135 -6.51 4.84 20.54
C ALA A 135 -7.13 4.37 19.22
N ALA A 136 -8.13 3.49 19.29
CA ALA A 136 -8.77 2.90 18.12
C ALA A 136 -9.27 3.96 17.11
N ALA A 137 -9.88 5.04 17.59
CA ALA A 137 -10.35 6.14 16.75
C ALA A 137 -9.24 6.77 15.90
N GLU A 138 -8.06 6.99 16.47
CA GLU A 138 -6.92 7.55 15.73
C GLU A 138 -6.35 6.55 14.72
N ARG A 139 -6.31 5.27 15.07
CA ARG A 139 -5.89 4.19 14.15
C ARG A 139 -6.82 4.10 12.94
N ILE A 140 -8.13 4.08 13.18
CA ILE A 140 -9.16 4.08 12.12
C ILE A 140 -8.99 5.29 11.22
N GLN A 141 -8.78 6.47 11.80
CA GLN A 141 -8.62 7.70 11.04
C GLN A 141 -7.40 7.61 10.10
N ARG A 142 -6.24 7.17 10.59
CA ARG A 142 -5.01 7.00 9.81
C ARG A 142 -5.20 5.99 8.67
N ILE A 143 -5.70 4.80 9.00
CA ILE A 143 -5.88 3.69 8.06
C ILE A 143 -6.91 4.07 6.99
N SER A 144 -8.06 4.63 7.38
CA SER A 144 -9.10 5.01 6.42
C SER A 144 -8.63 6.13 5.50
N THR A 145 -7.84 7.08 6.01
CA THR A 145 -7.26 8.17 5.19
C THR A 145 -6.30 7.63 4.13
N LEU A 146 -5.52 6.58 4.43
CA LEU A 146 -4.69 5.92 3.43
C LEU A 146 -5.55 5.35 2.29
N PHE A 147 -6.65 4.68 2.61
CA PHE A 147 -7.58 4.16 1.60
C PHE A 147 -8.30 5.26 0.81
N ASP A 148 -8.71 6.35 1.47
CA ASP A 148 -9.27 7.53 0.78
C ASP A 148 -8.26 8.16 -0.19
N GLY A 149 -6.98 8.20 0.21
CA GLY A 149 -5.88 8.66 -0.63
C GLY A 149 -5.62 7.74 -1.83
N LEU A 150 -5.65 6.42 -1.64
CA LEU A 150 -5.55 5.44 -2.72
C LEU A 150 -6.71 5.54 -3.71
N ALA A 151 -7.91 5.91 -3.24
CA ALA A 151 -9.06 6.21 -4.11
C ALA A 151 -8.86 7.46 -4.99
N GLN A 152 -7.84 8.27 -4.72
CA GLN A 152 -7.49 9.49 -5.45
C GLN A 152 -6.08 9.40 -6.04
N LEU A 153 -5.55 8.19 -6.25
CA LEU A 153 -4.22 8.01 -6.80
C LEU A 153 -4.15 8.61 -8.21
N GLU A 154 -3.33 9.65 -8.35
CA GLU A 154 -3.13 10.43 -9.57
C GLU A 154 -1.65 10.79 -9.71
N GLY A 155 -1.23 11.16 -10.93
CA GLY A 155 0.14 11.60 -11.23
C GLY A 155 0.93 10.60 -12.05
N GLY A 156 2.22 10.46 -11.74
CA GLY A 156 3.19 9.64 -12.50
C GLY A 156 4.36 10.46 -13.04
N ALA A 157 5.36 9.79 -13.59
CA ALA A 157 6.55 10.44 -14.13
C ALA A 157 6.38 10.81 -15.60
N LYS A 158 7.02 11.90 -16.04
CA LYS A 158 7.04 12.37 -17.44
C LYS A 158 5.64 12.60 -18.06
N GLN A 159 4.64 13.04 -17.29
CA GLN A 159 3.25 13.22 -17.74
C GLN A 159 3.06 14.11 -18.98
N ALA A 160 3.93 15.11 -19.17
CA ALA A 160 3.91 15.95 -20.38
C ALA A 160 4.28 15.19 -21.67
N LEU A 161 5.11 14.14 -21.55
CA LEU A 161 5.52 13.28 -22.66
C LEU A 161 4.66 12.02 -22.74
N HIS A 162 4.28 11.47 -21.58
CA HIS A 162 3.55 10.23 -21.43
C HIS A 162 2.47 10.41 -20.38
N TYR A 163 1.26 10.78 -20.82
CA TYR A 163 0.08 10.95 -19.96
C TYR A 163 -0.48 9.59 -19.53
N THR A 164 0.32 8.84 -18.77
CA THR A 164 0.01 7.49 -18.30
C THR A 164 -0.76 7.57 -17.00
N ASP A 165 -1.96 7.01 -17.00
CA ASP A 165 -2.76 6.87 -15.78
C ASP A 165 -2.10 5.88 -14.81
N VAL A 166 -2.02 6.27 -13.53
CA VAL A 166 -1.47 5.46 -12.43
C VAL A 166 -2.56 4.80 -11.60
N ALA A 167 -3.84 5.17 -11.80
CA ALA A 167 -4.94 4.54 -11.12
C ALA A 167 -5.09 3.08 -11.57
N PRO A 168 -5.32 2.14 -10.63
CA PRO A 168 -5.46 0.74 -11.00
C PRO A 168 -6.75 0.50 -11.79
N ALA A 169 -6.67 -0.25 -12.87
CA ALA A 169 -7.86 -0.68 -13.63
C ALA A 169 -8.65 -1.79 -12.89
N VAL A 170 -7.94 -2.63 -12.13
CA VAL A 170 -8.51 -3.72 -11.32
C VAL A 170 -7.83 -3.77 -9.95
N THR A 171 -8.61 -3.95 -8.88
CA THR A 171 -8.14 -4.14 -7.50
C THR A 171 -9.02 -5.19 -6.81
N ILE A 172 -8.42 -6.02 -5.94
CA ILE A 172 -9.14 -7.03 -5.16
C ILE A 172 -8.63 -6.92 -3.71
N MET A 173 -9.54 -6.67 -2.77
CA MET A 173 -9.20 -6.41 -1.37
C MET A 173 -10.13 -7.17 -0.44
N ALA A 174 -9.58 -7.69 0.65
CA ALA A 174 -10.33 -8.20 1.78
C ALA A 174 -9.51 -7.99 3.06
N VAL A 175 -10.19 -7.90 4.20
CA VAL A 175 -9.54 -7.97 5.50
C VAL A 175 -9.43 -9.43 5.90
N THR A 176 -8.23 -9.87 6.29
CA THR A 176 -7.97 -11.27 6.62
C THR A 176 -7.17 -11.42 7.92
N LYS A 177 -7.34 -12.55 8.62
CA LYS A 177 -6.40 -13.02 9.63
C LYS A 177 -5.15 -13.56 8.94
N GLY A 178 -3.99 -13.00 9.26
CA GLY A 178 -2.69 -13.43 8.72
C GLY A 178 -2.12 -12.52 7.62
N GLY A 179 -0.88 -12.82 7.20
CA GLY A 179 -0.04 -11.87 6.45
C GLY A 179 0.26 -12.22 4.98
N ASN A 180 -0.20 -13.36 4.48
CA ASN A 180 0.04 -13.77 3.09
C ASN A 180 -1.15 -13.36 2.20
N HIS A 181 -0.85 -12.93 0.99
CA HIS A 181 -1.87 -12.45 0.06
C HIS A 181 -2.63 -13.61 -0.59
N ILE A 182 -3.93 -13.73 -0.32
CA ILE A 182 -4.74 -14.88 -0.75
C ILE A 182 -5.17 -14.80 -2.23
N PHE A 183 -5.19 -13.60 -2.83
CA PHE A 183 -5.63 -13.41 -4.22
C PHE A 183 -4.47 -13.40 -5.24
N GLY A 184 -3.28 -13.88 -4.87
CA GLY A 184 -2.09 -13.79 -5.73
C GLY A 184 -2.23 -14.44 -7.10
N HIS A 185 -3.09 -15.44 -7.24
CA HIS A 185 -3.25 -16.24 -8.46
C HIS A 185 -4.59 -16.04 -9.19
N VAL A 186 -5.48 -15.16 -8.69
CA VAL A 186 -6.85 -15.03 -9.23
C VAL A 186 -6.90 -14.27 -10.55
N ILE A 187 -5.92 -13.39 -10.81
CA ILE A 187 -5.74 -12.74 -12.12
C ILE A 187 -4.52 -13.34 -12.81
N GLY A 188 -4.73 -13.96 -13.96
CA GLY A 188 -3.69 -14.47 -14.86
C GLY A 188 -3.60 -13.68 -16.15
N ALA A 189 -2.88 -14.23 -17.13
CA ALA A 189 -2.84 -13.72 -18.49
C ALA A 189 -3.41 -14.74 -19.46
N THR A 190 -4.21 -14.27 -20.41
CA THR A 190 -4.61 -15.01 -21.60
C THR A 190 -3.39 -15.30 -22.49
N GLY A 191 -3.56 -16.17 -23.50
CA GLY A 191 -2.53 -16.38 -24.54
C GLY A 191 -2.13 -15.13 -25.33
N ARG A 192 -2.91 -14.04 -25.24
CA ARG A 192 -2.59 -12.73 -25.84
C ARG A 192 -1.92 -11.75 -24.86
N GLY A 193 -1.65 -12.19 -23.63
CA GLY A 193 -1.06 -11.34 -22.59
C GLY A 193 -2.02 -10.35 -21.94
N LEU A 194 -3.33 -10.47 -22.19
CA LEU A 194 -4.36 -9.67 -21.51
C LEU A 194 -4.74 -10.31 -20.17
N PRO A 195 -5.06 -9.51 -19.13
CA PRO A 195 -5.59 -10.03 -17.88
C PRO A 195 -6.82 -10.91 -18.07
N GLU A 196 -6.88 -12.00 -17.31
CA GLU A 196 -8.01 -12.92 -17.25
C GLU A 196 -8.31 -13.24 -15.78
N ILE A 197 -9.58 -13.20 -15.40
CA ILE A 197 -9.98 -13.66 -14.07
C ILE A 197 -10.18 -15.17 -14.08
N LYS A 198 -9.54 -15.84 -13.12
CA LYS A 198 -9.65 -17.28 -12.89
C LYS A 198 -10.68 -17.53 -11.79
N ILE A 199 -11.94 -17.73 -12.19
CA ILE A 199 -13.06 -17.94 -11.25
C ILE A 199 -12.79 -19.12 -10.32
N ASP A 200 -12.29 -20.25 -10.84
CA ASP A 200 -11.97 -21.43 -10.03
C ASP A 200 -10.94 -21.11 -8.94
N ALA A 201 -9.91 -20.32 -9.26
CA ALA A 201 -8.88 -19.91 -8.30
C ALA A 201 -9.44 -18.92 -7.27
N LEU A 202 -10.36 -18.04 -7.67
CA LEU A 202 -11.06 -17.16 -6.73
C LEU A 202 -11.93 -17.98 -5.78
N GLN A 203 -12.74 -18.90 -6.31
CA GLN A 203 -13.59 -19.78 -5.51
C GLN A 203 -12.77 -20.64 -4.53
N GLU A 204 -11.65 -21.21 -4.99
CA GLU A 204 -10.71 -21.94 -4.13
C GLU A 204 -10.20 -21.04 -3.00
N ALA A 205 -9.73 -19.82 -3.30
CA ALA A 205 -9.26 -18.88 -2.29
C ALA A 205 -10.34 -18.52 -1.27
N LEU A 206 -11.58 -18.24 -1.72
CA LEU A 206 -12.69 -17.92 -0.81
C LEU A 206 -13.08 -19.11 0.08
N THR A 207 -12.96 -20.33 -0.45
CA THR A 207 -13.32 -21.55 0.28
C THR A 207 -12.24 -21.92 1.29
N VAL A 208 -10.97 -21.92 0.88
CA VAL A 208 -9.82 -22.30 1.72
C VAL A 208 -9.59 -21.31 2.85
N PHE A 209 -9.77 -20.01 2.59
CA PHE A 209 -9.52 -18.95 3.56
C PHE A 209 -10.80 -18.41 4.23
N LYS A 210 -11.89 -19.19 4.20
CA LYS A 210 -13.21 -18.75 4.66
C LYS A 210 -13.21 -18.25 6.11
N ASP A 211 -12.47 -18.93 6.99
CA ASP A 211 -12.43 -18.61 8.43
C ASP A 211 -11.43 -17.46 8.74
N GLU A 212 -10.53 -17.20 7.81
CA GLU A 212 -9.55 -16.12 7.85
C GLU A 212 -10.08 -14.81 7.27
N ILE A 213 -11.00 -14.83 6.31
CA ILE A 213 -11.59 -13.62 5.71
C ILE A 213 -12.59 -12.99 6.69
N LEU A 214 -12.36 -11.73 7.07
CA LEU A 214 -13.14 -10.98 8.06
C LEU A 214 -14.11 -9.98 7.45
N SER A 215 -14.03 -9.74 6.15
CA SER A 215 -14.84 -8.77 5.44
C SER A 215 -15.44 -9.38 4.17
N ASP A 216 -16.36 -8.65 3.55
CA ASP A 216 -16.64 -8.83 2.12
C ASP A 216 -15.36 -8.67 1.28
N VAL A 217 -15.38 -9.18 0.05
CA VAL A 217 -14.29 -9.03 -0.92
C VAL A 217 -14.62 -7.86 -1.84
N TYR A 218 -13.89 -6.76 -1.67
CA TYR A 218 -14.07 -5.54 -2.45
C TYR A 218 -13.27 -5.65 -3.74
N VAL A 219 -13.98 -5.75 -4.86
CA VAL A 219 -13.39 -5.78 -6.19
C VAL A 219 -13.69 -4.49 -6.92
N GLY A 220 -12.64 -3.71 -7.15
CA GLY A 220 -12.69 -2.56 -8.02
C GLY A 220 -12.34 -2.96 -9.45
N TRP A 221 -13.22 -2.73 -10.41
CA TRP A 221 -12.97 -2.98 -11.83
C TRP A 221 -13.54 -1.86 -12.69
N VAL A 222 -12.71 -1.19 -13.50
CA VAL A 222 -13.16 -0.10 -14.39
C VAL A 222 -14.05 -0.65 -15.51
N LYS A 223 -15.21 -0.02 -15.77
CA LYS A 223 -16.05 -0.36 -16.94
C LYS A 223 -15.36 0.08 -18.23
N GLY A 224 -15.44 -0.73 -19.28
CA GLY A 224 -14.72 -0.52 -20.54
C GLY A 224 -13.32 -1.14 -20.57
N TYR A 225 -12.88 -1.76 -19.47
CA TYR A 225 -11.61 -2.48 -19.40
C TYR A 225 -11.87 -3.97 -19.21
N LEU A 226 -11.80 -4.74 -20.31
CA LEU A 226 -12.01 -6.20 -20.31
C LEU A 226 -13.38 -6.59 -19.74
N ASP A 227 -14.45 -6.00 -20.28
CA ASP A 227 -15.81 -6.17 -19.76
C ASP A 227 -16.31 -7.64 -19.82
N ASP A 228 -15.81 -8.45 -20.75
CA ASP A 228 -16.11 -9.89 -20.78
C ASP A 228 -15.59 -10.60 -19.53
N GLU A 229 -14.38 -10.26 -19.07
CA GLU A 229 -13.80 -10.82 -17.85
C GLU A 229 -14.53 -10.31 -16.60
N ARG A 230 -14.87 -9.03 -16.59
CA ARG A 230 -15.71 -8.43 -15.54
C ARG A 230 -17.08 -9.12 -15.45
N SER A 231 -17.69 -9.44 -16.58
CA SER A 231 -19.01 -10.11 -16.64
C SER A 231 -18.95 -11.51 -16.02
N LYS A 232 -17.84 -12.25 -16.18
CA LYS A 232 -17.63 -13.53 -15.48
C LYS A 232 -17.64 -13.35 -13.96
N LEU A 233 -16.98 -12.31 -13.46
CA LEU A 233 -16.96 -11.99 -12.03
C LEU A 233 -18.36 -11.57 -11.53
N GLU A 234 -19.07 -10.75 -12.32
CA GLU A 234 -20.44 -10.33 -11.99
C GLU A 234 -21.39 -11.53 -11.93
N ALA A 235 -21.25 -12.50 -12.84
CA ALA A 235 -22.00 -13.76 -12.79
C ALA A 235 -21.64 -14.60 -11.56
N PHE A 236 -20.35 -14.72 -11.23
CA PHE A 236 -19.89 -15.41 -10.03
C PHE A 236 -20.44 -14.77 -8.75
N ALA A 237 -20.50 -13.44 -8.67
CA ALA A 237 -21.03 -12.73 -7.50
C ALA A 237 -22.53 -12.98 -7.25
N GLN A 238 -23.26 -13.51 -8.23
CA GLN A 238 -24.66 -13.93 -8.07
C GLN A 238 -24.81 -15.37 -7.54
N THR A 239 -23.73 -16.14 -7.43
CA THR A 239 -23.76 -17.48 -6.83
C THR A 239 -23.65 -17.40 -5.30
N VAL A 240 -23.91 -18.53 -4.62
CA VAL A 240 -23.77 -18.62 -3.17
C VAL A 240 -22.32 -18.39 -2.75
N GLU A 241 -21.37 -18.96 -3.51
CA GLU A 241 -19.94 -18.89 -3.28
C GLU A 241 -19.37 -17.48 -3.50
N GLY A 242 -19.93 -16.71 -4.45
CA GLY A 242 -19.50 -15.35 -4.74
C GLY A 242 -20.28 -14.26 -4.00
N SER A 243 -21.22 -14.61 -3.13
CA SER A 243 -22.14 -13.65 -2.48
C SER A 243 -21.47 -12.57 -1.62
N CYS A 244 -20.23 -12.81 -1.16
CA CYS A 244 -19.40 -11.86 -0.43
C CYS A 244 -18.62 -10.89 -1.34
N VAL A 245 -18.65 -11.07 -2.66
CA VAL A 245 -17.93 -10.24 -3.62
C VAL A 245 -18.73 -8.96 -3.92
N ARG A 246 -18.10 -7.81 -3.72
CA ARG A 246 -18.66 -6.48 -3.98
C ARG A 246 -17.91 -5.83 -5.13
N ILE A 247 -18.58 -5.71 -6.28
CA ILE A 247 -17.98 -5.21 -7.52
C ILE A 247 -18.36 -3.74 -7.70
N SER A 248 -17.37 -2.87 -7.90
CA SER A 248 -17.55 -1.43 -8.08
C SER A 248 -16.41 -0.82 -8.90
N HIS A 249 -16.36 0.50 -9.06
CA HIS A 249 -15.17 1.16 -9.62
C HIS A 249 -13.99 1.08 -8.60
N PRO A 250 -12.70 1.00 -9.01
CA PRO A 250 -11.58 0.96 -8.06
C PRO A 250 -11.57 2.06 -7.00
N ARG A 251 -11.91 3.29 -7.38
CA ARG A 251 -12.06 4.40 -6.43
C ARG A 251 -13.16 4.14 -5.39
N GLU A 252 -14.27 3.53 -5.80
CA GLU A 252 -15.38 3.18 -4.91
C GLU A 252 -15.02 2.00 -4.01
N ALA A 253 -14.32 0.99 -4.54
CA ALA A 253 -13.84 -0.15 -3.75
C ALA A 253 -12.92 0.30 -2.61
N PHE A 254 -11.98 1.21 -2.87
CA PHE A 254 -11.11 1.77 -1.83
C PHE A 254 -11.90 2.57 -0.78
N ARG A 255 -12.88 3.38 -1.21
CA ARG A 255 -13.77 4.12 -0.28
C ARG A 255 -14.64 3.19 0.55
N ALA A 256 -15.14 2.11 -0.04
CA ALA A 256 -15.95 1.12 0.66
C ALA A 256 -15.15 0.42 1.78
N VAL A 257 -13.87 0.11 1.54
CA VAL A 257 -12.97 -0.39 2.60
C VAL A 257 -12.78 0.66 3.70
N ALA A 258 -12.53 1.92 3.34
CA ALA A 258 -12.39 3.02 4.31
C ALA A 258 -13.66 3.22 5.14
N GLU A 259 -14.84 3.17 4.52
CA GLU A 259 -16.13 3.24 5.21
C GLU A 259 -16.36 2.04 6.12
N ALA A 260 -16.04 0.83 5.66
CA ALA A 260 -16.16 -0.37 6.48
C ALA A 260 -15.27 -0.33 7.72
N LEU A 261 -14.03 0.18 7.61
CA LEU A 261 -13.12 0.38 8.73
C LEU A 261 -13.64 1.36 9.79
N ARG A 262 -14.49 2.31 9.40
CA ARG A 262 -15.10 3.30 10.31
C ARG A 262 -16.31 2.76 11.08
N LYS A 263 -16.82 1.58 10.71
CA LYS A 263 -17.97 0.98 11.40
C LYS A 263 -17.54 0.33 12.71
N GLU A 264 -18.32 0.56 13.77
CA GLU A 264 -18.06 0.04 15.11
C GLU A 264 -18.01 -1.50 15.16
N GLU A 265 -18.87 -2.16 14.38
CA GLU A 265 -18.90 -3.64 14.26
C GLU A 265 -17.60 -4.25 13.71
N ASN A 266 -16.81 -3.46 12.98
CA ASN A 266 -15.56 -3.89 12.35
C ASN A 266 -14.31 -3.49 13.15
N LEU A 267 -14.46 -2.94 14.37
CA LEU A 267 -13.33 -2.57 15.22
C LEU A 267 -12.37 -3.75 15.49
N SER A 268 -12.91 -4.98 15.52
CA SER A 268 -12.14 -6.21 15.70
C SER A 268 -11.13 -6.49 14.59
N TRP A 269 -11.25 -5.85 13.42
CA TRP A 269 -10.26 -5.97 12.34
C TRP A 269 -8.90 -5.37 12.69
N LEU A 270 -8.85 -4.53 13.71
CA LEU A 270 -7.63 -3.85 14.14
C LEU A 270 -6.79 -4.67 15.13
N ASP A 271 -7.23 -5.86 15.51
CA ASP A 271 -6.58 -6.70 16.53
C ASP A 271 -5.95 -7.98 15.97
#